data_AF-A0A2I1CHY1-F1
#
_entry.id   AF-A0A2I1CHY1-F1
#
_cell.length_a   1.000
_cell.length_b   1.000
_cell.length_c   1.000
_cell.angle_alpha   90.00
_cell.angle_beta   90.00
_cell.angle_gamma   90.00
#
_symmetry.space_group_name_H-M   'P 1'
#
loop_
_entity.id
_entity.type
_entity.pdbx_description
1 polymer ?
#
loop_
_entity_poly.entity_id
_entity_poly.type
_entity_poly.pdbx_seq_one_letter_code
_entity_poly.pdbx_strand_id
1 'polypeptide(L)'
;MATFSPVLRQLGCLRSFMKADRLLRPQFSRSISTAYSPKPEPAPLPSKLPKLFLSQIPTRLQPNAGRKKLKIYPPPPTPRANCKDPVAALTESQLAALDPTGERRALFDYRRNPRSVKVGDILRVTFKNGDPFSGVCLSIRLRGIDTSFLLRNELTRVGVEMAVKVFSPNVESVEIVQRTEKRKRRARLYYMRKPRHDMGSVENIVSNYLRQKSVLTGQRSAGARRQRR
;
A
#
# COMPACT_ATOMS: atom_id res chain seq x y z
N MET A 1 -37.67 -22.36 -26.00
CA MET A 1 -37.70 -20.90 -25.75
C MET A 1 -38.78 -20.64 -24.71
N ALA A 2 -38.47 -20.91 -23.44
CA ALA A 2 -39.42 -20.81 -22.33
C ALA A 2 -39.31 -19.43 -21.70
N THR A 3 -40.45 -18.75 -21.59
CA THR A 3 -40.61 -17.39 -21.08
C THR A 3 -40.68 -17.39 -19.56
N PHE A 4 -39.98 -16.43 -18.94
CA PHE A 4 -39.89 -16.25 -17.49
C PHE A 4 -41.24 -15.84 -16.87
N SER A 5 -41.62 -16.49 -15.77
CA SER A 5 -42.70 -16.06 -14.89
C SER A 5 -42.24 -14.93 -13.93
N PRO A 6 -43.03 -13.89 -13.69
CA PRO A 6 -42.88 -13.07 -12.49
C PRO A 6 -43.81 -13.59 -11.37
N VAL A 7 -43.17 -14.09 -10.32
CA VAL A 7 -43.76 -14.34 -9.00
C VAL A 7 -44.20 -13.01 -8.39
N LEU A 8 -45.50 -12.83 -8.18
CA LEU A 8 -46.00 -11.90 -7.16
C LEU A 8 -47.18 -12.54 -6.43
N ARG A 9 -46.91 -12.98 -5.20
CA ARG A 9 -47.92 -13.42 -4.24
C ARG A 9 -48.34 -12.23 -3.36
N GLN A 10 -49.64 -11.94 -3.46
CA GLN A 10 -50.63 -11.57 -2.44
C GLN A 10 -50.17 -10.99 -1.08
N LEU A 11 -50.82 -9.88 -0.71
CA LEU A 11 -51.21 -9.59 0.67
C LEU A 11 -52.65 -9.06 0.72
N GLY A 12 -53.44 -9.59 1.65
CA GLY A 12 -54.53 -8.84 2.28
C GLY A 12 -55.94 -9.30 1.95
N CYS A 13 -56.38 -10.39 2.57
CA CYS A 13 -57.77 -10.82 2.63
C CYS A 13 -58.55 -10.05 3.72
N LEU A 14 -59.89 -10.09 3.59
CA LEU A 14 -60.94 -9.95 4.63
C LEU A 14 -61.46 -8.52 4.89
N ARG A 15 -62.67 -8.23 4.40
CA ARG A 15 -63.94 -8.48 5.14
C ARG A 15 -65.15 -8.08 4.29
N SER A 16 -66.03 -9.05 4.05
CA SER A 16 -67.45 -8.81 3.88
C SER A 16 -68.04 -8.34 5.21
N PHE A 17 -69.10 -7.52 5.19
CA PHE A 17 -70.38 -7.79 5.84
C PHE A 17 -71.36 -6.60 5.72
N MET A 18 -72.60 -6.96 5.38
CA MET A 18 -73.87 -6.25 5.54
C MET A 18 -74.43 -5.42 4.36
N LYS A 19 -75.64 -5.83 3.99
CA LYS A 19 -76.49 -5.43 2.89
C LYS A 19 -77.28 -4.16 3.22
N ALA A 20 -77.61 -3.37 2.19
CA ALA A 20 -78.91 -2.72 2.06
C ALA A 20 -79.21 -2.49 0.58
N ASP A 21 -80.19 -3.21 0.05
CA ASP A 21 -80.85 -2.84 -1.20
C ASP A 21 -81.46 -1.45 -1.04
N ARG A 22 -80.96 -0.47 -1.79
CA ARG A 22 -81.67 0.78 -2.06
C ARG A 22 -81.35 1.25 -3.48
N LEU A 23 -82.28 0.92 -4.37
CA LEU A 23 -82.76 1.76 -5.47
C LEU A 23 -81.71 2.55 -6.25
N LEU A 24 -81.42 2.02 -7.43
CA LEU A 24 -80.80 2.68 -8.58
C LEU A 24 -81.07 4.19 -8.66
N ARG A 25 -80.04 4.99 -8.36
CA ARG A 25 -79.77 6.25 -9.07
C ARG A 25 -78.28 6.29 -9.39
N PRO A 26 -77.88 6.27 -10.67
CA PRO A 26 -76.50 6.59 -11.02
C PRO A 26 -76.30 8.07 -10.69
N GLN A 27 -75.72 8.35 -9.52
CA GLN A 27 -75.02 9.61 -9.35
C GLN A 27 -73.85 9.55 -10.31
N PHE A 28 -73.94 10.29 -11.42
CA PHE A 28 -72.82 10.57 -12.30
C PHE A 28 -71.72 11.22 -11.46
N SER A 29 -70.85 10.40 -10.87
CA SER A 29 -69.55 10.81 -10.39
C SER A 29 -68.82 11.33 -11.62
N ARG A 30 -68.76 12.65 -11.79
CA ARG A 30 -67.90 13.26 -12.79
C ARG A 30 -66.47 12.95 -12.35
N SER A 31 -65.88 11.89 -12.90
CA SER A 31 -64.46 11.66 -12.79
C SER A 31 -63.77 12.75 -13.61
N ILE A 32 -63.19 13.75 -12.93
CA ILE A 32 -62.30 14.70 -13.58
C ILE A 32 -61.00 13.94 -13.85
N SER A 33 -60.92 13.27 -15.00
CA SER A 33 -59.64 12.79 -15.52
C SER A 33 -58.91 14.01 -16.09
N THR A 34 -57.91 14.51 -15.36
CA THR A 34 -56.98 15.47 -15.93
C THR A 34 -56.10 14.72 -16.93
N ALA A 35 -56.41 14.82 -18.23
CA ALA A 35 -55.51 14.34 -19.27
C ALA A 35 -54.19 15.10 -19.14
N TYR A 36 -53.10 14.37 -18.92
CA TYR A 36 -51.76 14.96 -18.89
C TYR A 36 -51.48 15.61 -20.26
N SER A 37 -51.22 16.92 -20.26
CA SER A 37 -50.66 17.59 -21.43
C SER A 37 -49.17 17.83 -21.17
N PRO A 38 -48.29 17.49 -22.13
CA PRO A 38 -46.87 17.80 -22.01
C PRO A 38 -46.70 19.31 -21.92
N LYS A 39 -45.76 19.76 -21.08
CA LYS A 39 -45.41 21.18 -20.99
C LYS A 39 -44.99 21.67 -22.38
N PRO A 40 -45.61 22.72 -22.95
CA PRO A 40 -45.26 23.19 -24.27
C PRO A 40 -43.81 23.69 -24.28
N GLU A 41 -43.10 23.36 -25.36
CA GLU A 41 -41.77 23.91 -25.58
C GLU A 41 -41.87 25.44 -25.70
N PRO A 42 -40.90 26.19 -25.12
CA PRO A 42 -40.92 27.64 -25.22
C PRO A 42 -40.84 28.06 -26.68
N ALA A 43 -41.88 28.74 -27.17
CA ALA A 43 -41.91 29.25 -28.53
C ALA A 43 -40.76 30.26 -28.75
N PRO A 44 -40.01 30.16 -29.86
CA PRO A 44 -39.00 31.15 -30.19
C PRO A 44 -39.68 32.50 -30.49
N LEU A 45 -38.95 33.59 -30.27
CA LEU A 45 -39.43 34.91 -30.66
C LEU A 45 -39.67 34.98 -32.18
N PRO A 46 -40.66 35.76 -32.65
CA PRO A 46 -40.95 35.88 -34.07
C PRO A 46 -39.76 36.48 -34.83
N SER A 47 -39.43 35.89 -35.97
CA SER A 47 -38.25 36.25 -36.78
C SER A 47 -38.29 37.67 -37.35
N LYS A 48 -39.48 38.27 -37.48
CA LYS A 48 -39.71 39.62 -38.03
C LYS A 48 -40.20 40.61 -36.98
N LEU A 49 -39.60 40.62 -35.78
CA LEU A 49 -39.98 41.56 -34.72
C LEU A 49 -39.36 42.96 -34.96
N PRO A 50 -40.16 44.04 -35.04
CA PRO A 50 -39.63 45.40 -35.23
C PRO A 50 -38.73 45.83 -34.06
N LYS A 51 -37.66 46.57 -34.36
CA LYS A 51 -36.67 47.01 -33.36
C LYS A 51 -37.28 47.79 -32.18
N LEU A 52 -38.36 48.52 -32.42
CA LEU A 52 -39.09 49.28 -31.39
C LEU A 52 -39.56 48.38 -30.24
N PHE A 53 -40.01 47.16 -30.54
CA PHE A 53 -40.53 46.21 -29.56
C PHE A 53 -39.43 45.42 -28.82
N LEU A 54 -38.17 45.50 -29.26
CA LEU A 54 -37.06 44.82 -28.57
C LEU A 54 -36.84 45.37 -27.15
N SER A 55 -37.09 46.67 -26.95
CA SER A 55 -36.96 47.35 -25.65
C SER A 55 -37.89 46.79 -24.56
N GLN A 56 -39.03 46.22 -24.96
CA GLN A 56 -40.03 45.64 -24.05
C GLN A 56 -39.67 44.22 -23.60
N ILE A 57 -38.74 43.55 -24.29
CA ILE A 57 -38.30 42.20 -23.96
C ILE A 57 -37.13 42.29 -22.96
N PRO A 58 -37.12 41.51 -21.86
CA PRO A 58 -35.99 41.45 -20.94
C PRO A 58 -34.69 41.16 -21.70
N THR A 59 -33.61 41.87 -21.39
CA THR A 59 -32.34 41.81 -22.14
C THR A 59 -31.81 40.38 -22.33
N ARG A 60 -32.06 39.46 -21.39
CA ARG A 60 -31.64 38.05 -21.51
C ARG A 60 -32.39 37.24 -22.60
N LEU A 61 -33.57 37.71 -23.00
CA LEU A 61 -34.46 37.06 -23.96
C LEU A 61 -34.44 37.74 -25.34
N GLN A 62 -33.77 38.89 -25.47
CA GLN A 62 -33.66 39.56 -26.77
C GLN A 62 -32.77 38.73 -27.72
N PRO A 63 -33.13 38.62 -29.00
CA PRO A 63 -32.42 37.78 -29.98
C PRO A 63 -30.94 38.17 -30.15
N ASN A 64 -30.62 39.46 -29.95
CA ASN A 64 -29.26 39.99 -30.09
C ASN A 64 -28.43 39.90 -28.80
N ALA A 65 -29.06 39.62 -27.67
CA ALA A 65 -28.43 39.57 -26.36
C ALA A 65 -28.41 38.12 -25.85
N GLY A 66 -27.67 37.29 -26.59
CA GLY A 66 -27.38 35.91 -26.19
C GLY A 66 -26.71 35.87 -24.81
N ARG A 67 -26.82 34.72 -24.14
CA ARG A 67 -26.19 34.51 -22.83
C ARG A 67 -24.68 34.74 -22.95
N LYS A 68 -24.15 35.74 -22.24
CA LYS A 68 -22.70 35.96 -22.16
C LYS A 68 -22.02 34.69 -21.66
N LYS A 69 -21.04 34.18 -22.41
CA LYS A 69 -20.26 33.01 -22.00
C LYS A 69 -19.46 33.41 -20.74
N LEU A 70 -19.68 32.70 -19.65
CA LEU A 70 -18.89 32.92 -18.43
C LEU A 70 -17.44 32.50 -18.71
N LYS A 71 -16.49 33.38 -18.42
CA LYS A 71 -15.07 33.05 -18.45
C LYS A 71 -14.75 32.17 -17.25
N ILE A 72 -14.61 30.87 -17.49
CA ILE A 72 -14.19 29.90 -16.47
C ILE A 72 -12.67 29.93 -16.43
N TYR A 73 -12.09 30.40 -15.33
CA TYR A 73 -10.65 30.36 -15.12
C TYR A 73 -10.23 28.92 -14.76
N PRO A 74 -9.16 28.38 -15.36
CA PRO A 74 -8.64 27.09 -14.96
C PRO A 74 -8.12 27.14 -13.52
N PRO A 75 -8.13 26.01 -12.80
CA PRO A 75 -7.50 25.96 -11.48
C PRO A 75 -5.98 26.20 -11.60
N PRO A 76 -5.33 26.74 -10.55
CA PRO A 76 -3.88 26.83 -10.51
C PRO A 76 -3.23 25.44 -10.61
N PRO A 77 -1.97 25.35 -11.08
CA PRO A 77 -1.28 24.06 -11.21
C PRO A 77 -1.14 23.38 -9.85
N THR A 78 -1.50 22.10 -9.78
CA THR A 78 -1.44 21.34 -8.53
C THR A 78 -0.05 20.73 -8.31
N PRO A 79 0.47 20.66 -7.06
CA PRO A 79 1.74 19.99 -6.76
C PRO A 79 1.78 18.51 -7.18
N ARG A 80 0.61 17.87 -7.29
CA ARG A 80 0.46 16.49 -7.78
C ARG A 80 0.91 16.33 -9.24
N ALA A 81 0.86 17.40 -10.03
CA ALA A 81 1.42 17.40 -11.38
C ALA A 81 2.95 17.31 -11.35
N ASN A 82 3.60 17.85 -10.31
CA ASN A 82 5.05 17.81 -10.14
C ASN A 82 5.52 16.46 -9.58
N CYS A 83 4.84 15.93 -8.57
CA CYS A 83 5.10 14.59 -8.07
C CYS A 83 3.80 13.83 -7.83
N LYS A 84 3.66 12.67 -8.46
CA LYS A 84 2.48 11.82 -8.30
C LYS A 84 2.49 11.12 -6.94
N ASP A 85 3.65 10.55 -6.58
CA ASP A 85 3.85 9.72 -5.39
C ASP A 85 5.01 10.28 -4.52
N PRO A 86 4.72 11.26 -3.64
CA PRO A 86 5.77 11.91 -2.83
C PRO A 86 6.47 10.94 -1.87
N VAL A 87 5.76 9.92 -1.37
CA VAL A 87 6.31 8.95 -0.42
C VAL A 87 7.39 8.07 -1.07
N ALA A 88 7.18 7.65 -2.32
CA ALA A 88 8.17 6.86 -3.04
C ALA A 88 9.42 7.69 -3.33
N ALA A 89 9.25 8.92 -3.83
CA ALA A 89 10.35 9.84 -4.09
C ALA A 89 11.17 10.15 -2.83
N LEU A 90 10.50 10.34 -1.68
CA LEU A 90 11.16 10.54 -0.39
C LEU A 90 11.88 9.29 0.10
N THR A 91 11.30 8.11 -0.09
CA THR A 91 11.96 6.85 0.28
C THR A 91 13.22 6.64 -0.57
N GLU A 92 13.17 6.94 -1.87
CA GLU A 92 14.30 6.85 -2.78
C GLU A 92 15.40 7.85 -2.43
N SER A 93 15.05 9.10 -2.10
CA SER A 93 16.03 10.11 -1.70
C SER A 93 16.75 9.72 -0.41
N GLN A 94 16.02 9.19 0.58
CA GLN A 94 16.62 8.71 1.82
C GLN A 94 17.48 7.46 1.61
N LEU A 95 17.06 6.53 0.78
CA LEU A 95 17.86 5.35 0.43
C LEU A 95 19.15 5.75 -0.30
N ALA A 96 19.09 6.71 -1.22
CA ALA A 96 20.27 7.24 -1.89
C ALA A 96 21.26 7.89 -0.91
N ALA A 97 20.76 8.55 0.14
CA ALA A 97 21.60 9.13 1.19
C ALA A 97 22.23 8.07 2.12
N LEU A 98 21.47 7.03 2.49
CA LEU A 98 21.92 6.02 3.47
C LEU A 98 22.71 4.86 2.86
N ASP A 99 22.47 4.52 1.60
CA ASP A 99 23.11 3.43 0.86
C ASP A 99 23.44 3.89 -0.57
N PRO A 100 24.43 4.78 -0.76
CA PRO A 100 24.75 5.35 -2.06
C PRO A 100 25.25 4.30 -3.06
N THR A 101 25.91 3.24 -2.58
CA THR A 101 26.37 2.11 -3.42
C THR A 101 25.24 1.14 -3.76
N GLY A 102 24.17 1.12 -2.96
CA GLY A 102 23.06 0.18 -3.11
C GLY A 102 23.39 -1.26 -2.70
N GLU A 103 24.57 -1.48 -2.11
CA GLU A 103 25.05 -2.82 -1.73
C GLU A 103 24.18 -3.44 -0.65
N ARG A 104 23.76 -2.66 0.36
CA ARG A 104 22.94 -3.16 1.46
C ARG A 104 21.54 -3.50 0.97
N ARG A 105 20.98 -2.65 0.10
CA ARG A 105 19.70 -2.93 -0.58
C ARG A 105 19.79 -4.21 -1.40
N ALA A 106 20.85 -4.39 -2.18
CA ALA A 106 21.07 -5.59 -2.98
C ALA A 106 21.24 -6.85 -2.12
N LEU A 107 21.94 -6.73 -0.99
CA LEU A 107 22.20 -7.83 -0.06
C LEU A 107 20.92 -8.38 0.58
N PHE A 108 19.94 -7.52 0.85
CA PHE A 108 18.67 -7.93 1.48
C PHE A 108 17.49 -8.09 0.51
N ASP A 109 17.66 -7.76 -0.78
CA ASP A 109 16.65 -8.01 -1.81
C ASP A 109 16.71 -9.45 -2.35
N TYR A 110 16.16 -10.36 -1.56
CA TYR A 110 16.08 -11.79 -1.90
C TYR A 110 15.12 -12.13 -3.03
N ARG A 111 14.35 -11.16 -3.54
CA ARG A 111 13.44 -11.38 -4.66
C ARG A 111 14.17 -11.24 -5.99
N ARG A 112 15.12 -10.30 -6.06
CA ARG A 112 15.87 -9.98 -7.29
C ARG A 112 17.26 -10.62 -7.31
N ASN A 113 17.92 -10.74 -6.16
CA ASN A 113 19.32 -11.18 -6.09
C ASN A 113 19.47 -12.61 -5.52
N PRO A 114 20.03 -13.57 -6.27
CA PRO A 114 20.25 -14.93 -5.76
C PRO A 114 21.35 -15.01 -4.68
N ARG A 115 22.28 -14.04 -4.71
CA ARG A 115 23.36 -13.89 -3.72
C ARG A 115 22.92 -13.15 -2.45
N SER A 116 21.66 -12.72 -2.35
CA SER A 116 21.15 -12.07 -1.16
C SER A 116 21.24 -12.96 0.09
N VAL A 117 21.11 -12.34 1.24
CA VAL A 117 20.83 -12.98 2.51
C VAL A 117 19.50 -13.72 2.45
N LYS A 118 19.46 -14.92 3.02
CA LYS A 118 18.24 -15.72 3.23
C LYS A 118 18.08 -16.01 4.72
N VAL A 119 16.85 -16.35 5.10
CA VAL A 119 16.59 -16.82 6.47
C VAL A 119 17.28 -18.16 6.70
N GLY A 120 17.90 -18.30 7.86
CA GLY A 120 18.74 -19.44 8.24
C GLY A 120 20.21 -19.27 7.92
N ASP A 121 20.62 -18.21 7.21
CA ASP A 121 22.04 -17.88 7.04
C ASP A 121 22.60 -17.32 8.35
N ILE A 122 23.88 -17.55 8.59
CA ILE A 122 24.62 -16.95 9.70
C ILE A 122 25.23 -15.65 9.20
N LEU A 123 24.86 -14.56 9.85
CA LEU A 123 25.32 -13.23 9.52
C LEU A 123 26.21 -12.69 10.62
N ARG A 124 27.20 -11.90 10.24
CA ARG A 124 28.01 -11.08 11.14
C ARG A 124 27.75 -9.62 10.80
N VAL A 125 27.33 -8.86 11.80
CA VAL A 125 27.07 -7.43 11.71
C VAL A 125 28.20 -6.72 12.45
N THR A 126 28.86 -5.80 11.77
CA THR A 126 29.79 -4.85 12.38
C THR A 126 29.05 -3.54 12.57
N PHE A 127 29.18 -2.97 13.77
CA PHE A 127 28.66 -1.66 14.09
C PHE A 127 29.81 -0.67 14.12
N LYS A 128 29.53 0.60 13.82
CA LYS A 128 30.50 1.68 13.97
C LYS A 128 31.01 1.81 15.41
N ASN A 129 30.10 1.61 16.36
CA ASN A 129 30.36 1.66 17.79
C ASN A 129 29.87 0.35 18.42
N GLY A 130 30.71 -0.25 19.26
CA GLY A 130 30.38 -1.47 20.01
C GLY A 130 30.85 -2.76 19.33
N ASP A 131 30.56 -3.88 19.99
CA ASP A 131 31.03 -5.19 19.56
C ASP A 131 30.21 -5.74 18.39
N PRO A 132 30.86 -6.44 17.43
CA PRO A 132 30.15 -7.07 16.33
C PRO A 132 29.24 -8.18 16.85
N PHE A 133 28.05 -8.28 16.27
CA PHE A 133 27.11 -9.35 16.62
C PHE A 133 26.97 -10.33 15.47
N SER A 134 27.10 -11.61 15.80
CA SER A 134 26.88 -12.70 14.86
C SER A 134 25.74 -13.59 15.31
N GLY A 135 24.94 -14.07 14.37
CA GLY A 135 23.84 -14.97 14.69
C GLY A 135 23.13 -15.52 13.45
N VAL A 136 22.25 -16.48 13.68
CA VAL A 136 21.37 -17.02 12.64
C VAL A 136 20.26 -16.02 12.34
N CYS A 137 20.05 -15.71 11.07
CA CYS A 137 18.96 -14.87 10.61
C CYS A 137 17.61 -15.61 10.69
N LEU A 138 16.77 -15.27 11.68
CA LEU A 138 15.46 -15.91 11.83
C LEU A 138 14.41 -15.31 10.90
N SER A 139 14.45 -14.00 10.67
CA SER A 139 13.45 -13.30 9.86
C SER A 139 13.99 -12.02 9.24
N ILE A 140 13.52 -11.71 8.03
CA ILE A 140 13.78 -10.45 7.33
C ILE A 140 12.44 -9.74 7.13
N ARG A 141 12.36 -8.47 7.51
CA ARG A 141 11.19 -7.60 7.34
C ARG A 141 11.55 -6.51 6.34
N LEU A 142 11.01 -6.61 5.13
CA LEU A 142 11.19 -5.61 4.07
C LEU A 142 10.14 -4.50 4.23
N ARG A 143 10.58 -3.28 4.56
CA ARG A 143 9.72 -2.10 4.78
C ARG A 143 10.38 -0.81 4.24
N GLY A 144 10.91 -0.87 3.01
CA GLY A 144 11.63 0.25 2.41
C GLY A 144 12.87 0.61 3.23
N ILE A 145 12.97 1.86 3.66
CA ILE A 145 14.03 2.34 4.56
C ILE A 145 14.06 1.62 5.91
N ASP A 146 12.91 1.16 6.38
CA ASP A 146 12.75 0.54 7.70
C ASP A 146 13.04 -0.96 7.73
N THR A 147 13.68 -1.45 6.66
CA THR A 147 14.03 -2.85 6.48
C THR A 147 14.94 -3.33 7.61
N SER A 148 14.55 -4.43 8.24
CA SER A 148 15.23 -5.00 9.40
C SER A 148 15.32 -6.52 9.32
N PHE A 149 16.34 -7.09 9.95
CA PHE A 149 16.47 -8.53 10.12
C PHE A 149 16.69 -8.87 11.60
N LEU A 150 16.27 -10.08 11.99
CA LEU A 150 16.37 -10.58 13.36
C LEU A 150 17.40 -11.68 13.41
N LEU A 151 18.45 -11.47 14.20
CA LEU A 151 19.49 -12.44 14.48
C LEU A 151 19.28 -13.10 15.84
N ARG A 152 19.62 -14.39 15.93
CA ARG A 152 19.65 -15.16 17.17
C ARG A 152 21.03 -15.78 17.37
N ASN A 153 21.55 -15.72 18.59
CA ASN A 153 22.76 -16.42 19.02
C ASN A 153 22.59 -16.90 20.47
N GLU A 154 23.43 -17.83 20.91
CA GLU A 154 23.57 -18.21 22.32
C GLU A 154 24.92 -17.70 22.83
N LEU A 155 24.90 -16.70 23.70
CA LEU A 155 26.08 -16.13 24.34
C LEU A 155 26.17 -16.67 25.76
N THR A 156 27.28 -17.32 26.11
CA THR A 156 27.53 -17.82 27.48
C THR A 156 26.34 -18.62 28.06
N ARG A 157 25.68 -19.45 27.24
CA ARG A 157 24.48 -20.25 27.57
C ARG A 157 23.15 -19.50 27.69
N VAL A 158 23.11 -18.24 27.27
CA VAL A 158 21.88 -17.43 27.23
C VAL A 158 21.55 -17.10 25.78
N GLY A 159 20.34 -17.46 25.36
CA GLY A 159 19.84 -17.12 24.02
C GLY A 159 19.55 -15.62 23.89
N VAL A 160 20.28 -14.93 23.02
CA VAL A 160 20.15 -13.50 22.74
C VAL A 160 19.60 -13.32 21.32
N GLU A 161 18.61 -12.44 21.18
CA GLU A 161 18.06 -12.03 19.89
C GLU A 161 18.25 -10.53 19.69
N MET A 162 18.67 -10.14 18.48
CA MET A 162 18.84 -8.73 18.13
C MET A 162 18.19 -8.43 16.78
N ALA A 163 17.34 -7.41 16.76
CA ALA A 163 16.78 -6.87 15.53
C ALA A 163 17.62 -5.69 15.05
N VAL A 164 18.17 -5.78 13.85
CA VAL A 164 19.04 -4.75 13.26
C VAL A 164 18.35 -4.14 12.05
N LYS A 165 18.40 -2.81 11.95
CA LYS A 165 17.95 -2.03 10.79
C LYS A 165 19.06 -1.99 9.75
N VAL A 166 18.78 -2.46 8.53
CA VAL A 166 19.77 -2.60 7.45
C VAL A 166 20.39 -1.27 7.06
N PHE A 167 19.56 -0.24 6.93
CA PHE A 167 19.96 1.08 6.48
C PHE A 167 20.34 2.02 7.64
N SER A 168 20.55 1.48 8.84
CA SER A 168 21.02 2.31 9.95
C SER A 168 22.44 2.79 9.69
N PRO A 169 22.75 4.08 9.91
CA PRO A 169 24.10 4.61 9.78
C PRO A 169 25.05 4.01 10.83
N ASN A 170 24.54 3.41 11.90
CA ASN A 170 25.36 2.74 12.91
C ASN A 170 25.85 1.37 12.47
N VAL A 171 25.21 0.74 11.49
CA VAL A 171 25.69 -0.51 10.89
C VAL A 171 26.78 -0.14 9.89
N GLU A 172 27.94 -0.75 10.03
CA GLU A 172 29.07 -0.54 9.13
C GLU A 172 29.02 -1.54 7.97
N SER A 173 29.06 -2.84 8.28
CA SER A 173 28.94 -3.91 7.29
C SER A 173 28.09 -5.08 7.79
N VAL A 174 27.49 -5.79 6.84
CA VAL A 174 26.79 -7.06 7.08
C VAL A 174 27.40 -8.11 6.18
N GLU A 175 27.98 -9.13 6.79
CA GLU A 175 28.69 -10.20 6.12
C GLU A 175 27.95 -11.53 6.28
N ILE A 176 27.83 -12.31 5.21
CA ILE A 176 27.34 -13.69 5.28
C ILE A 176 28.52 -14.57 5.68
N VAL A 177 28.49 -15.08 6.90
CA VAL A 177 29.54 -15.97 7.45
C VAL A 177 29.37 -17.37 6.89
N GLN A 178 28.16 -17.89 6.96
CA GLN A 178 27.83 -19.22 6.46
C GLN A 178 26.41 -19.22 5.88
N ARG A 179 26.27 -19.73 4.66
CA ARG A 179 24.96 -19.96 4.05
C ARG A 179 24.37 -21.25 4.60
N THR A 180 23.05 -21.25 4.75
CA THR A 180 22.32 -22.48 5.07
C THR A 180 22.44 -23.47 3.90
N GLU A 181 22.71 -24.74 4.19
CA GLU A 181 22.88 -25.81 3.18
C GLU A 181 21.64 -25.98 2.29
N LYS A 182 20.45 -26.03 2.91
CA LYS A 182 19.17 -26.20 2.23
C LYS A 182 18.23 -25.06 2.58
N ARG A 183 17.70 -24.39 1.56
CA ARG A 183 16.73 -23.29 1.71
C ARG A 183 15.62 -23.69 2.68
N LYS A 184 15.47 -22.94 3.78
CA LYS A 184 14.41 -23.19 4.75
C LYS A 184 13.05 -22.91 4.10
N ARG A 185 12.06 -23.76 4.42
CA ARG A 185 10.71 -23.71 3.84
C ARG A 185 9.81 -22.62 4.44
N ARG A 186 10.19 -22.06 5.60
CA ARG A 186 9.42 -20.99 6.28
C ARG A 186 10.09 -19.65 6.08
N ALA A 187 9.29 -18.59 5.91
CA ALA A 187 9.79 -17.22 5.81
C ALA A 187 10.28 -16.65 7.16
N ARG A 188 9.85 -17.23 8.29
CA ARG A 188 10.29 -16.87 9.64
C ARG A 188 10.60 -18.13 10.43
N LEU A 189 11.78 -18.18 11.04
CA LEU A 189 12.32 -19.37 11.71
C LEU A 189 12.20 -19.29 13.24
N TYR A 190 11.11 -18.73 13.76
CA TYR A 190 10.90 -18.60 15.21
C TYR A 190 10.84 -19.93 15.97
N TYR A 191 10.68 -21.04 15.26
CA TYR A 191 10.77 -22.38 15.86
C TYR A 191 12.19 -22.72 16.35
N MET A 192 13.23 -22.03 15.87
CA MET A 192 14.61 -22.18 16.33
C MET A 192 14.83 -21.69 17.77
N ARG A 193 13.83 -21.05 18.40
CA ARG A 193 13.85 -20.74 19.84
C ARG A 193 13.68 -21.97 20.72
N LYS A 194 13.17 -23.07 20.16
CA LYS A 194 12.97 -24.32 20.91
C LYS A 194 14.28 -25.11 20.90
N PRO A 195 14.72 -25.68 22.04
CA PRO A 195 16.01 -26.37 22.16
C PRO A 195 16.30 -27.40 21.05
N ARG A 196 15.27 -28.16 20.65
CA ARG A 196 15.38 -29.17 19.57
C ARG A 196 15.87 -28.61 18.23
N HIS A 197 15.59 -27.35 17.93
CA HIS A 197 15.90 -26.73 16.63
C HIS A 197 16.84 -25.54 16.75
N ASP A 198 17.32 -25.26 17.96
CA ASP A 198 18.25 -24.17 18.19
C ASP A 198 19.60 -24.52 17.59
N MET A 199 20.27 -23.52 17.03
CA MET A 199 21.62 -23.70 16.49
C MET A 199 22.66 -23.68 17.60
N GLY A 200 22.31 -23.07 18.74
CA GLY A 200 23.23 -22.78 19.84
C GLY A 200 24.19 -21.64 19.50
N SER A 201 25.40 -21.69 20.07
CA SER A 201 26.43 -20.67 19.83
C SER A 201 27.04 -20.79 18.44
N VAL A 202 27.09 -19.66 17.71
CA VAL A 202 27.72 -19.58 16.38
C VAL A 202 29.17 -19.10 16.41
N GLU A 203 29.76 -18.91 17.60
CA GLU A 203 31.09 -18.31 17.78
C GLU A 203 32.19 -19.09 17.06
N ASN A 204 32.17 -20.42 17.13
CA ASN A 204 33.16 -21.29 16.46
C ASN A 204 33.10 -21.18 14.93
N ILE A 205 31.91 -20.98 14.36
CA ILE A 205 31.73 -20.82 12.92
C ILE A 205 32.32 -19.47 12.49
N VAL A 206 32.06 -18.43 13.29
CA VAL A 206 32.53 -17.07 13.03
C VAL A 206 34.04 -16.98 13.18
N SER A 207 34.64 -17.60 14.20
CA SER A 207 36.08 -17.61 14.40
C SER A 207 36.81 -18.30 13.24
N ASN A 208 36.27 -19.42 12.74
CA ASN A 208 36.79 -20.11 11.55
C ASN A 208 36.69 -19.24 10.29
N TYR A 209 35.55 -18.56 10.07
CA TYR A 209 35.38 -17.63 8.97
C TYR A 209 36.38 -16.47 9.03
N LEU A 210 36.57 -15.86 10.20
CA LEU A 210 37.54 -14.78 10.40
C LEU A 210 38.98 -15.25 10.17
N ARG A 211 39.32 -16.47 10.63
CA ARG A 211 40.62 -17.09 10.36
C ARG A 211 40.84 -17.26 8.86
N GLN A 212 39.89 -17.86 8.14
CA GLN A 212 39.96 -18.04 6.68
C GLN A 212 40.08 -16.70 5.95
N LYS A 213 39.27 -15.72 6.33
CA LYS A 213 39.31 -14.36 5.78
C LYS A 213 40.66 -13.68 5.97
N SER A 214 41.28 -13.81 7.15
CA SER A 214 42.61 -13.25 7.44
C SER A 214 43.72 -13.89 6.60
N VAL A 215 43.66 -15.22 6.38
CA VAL A 215 44.62 -15.94 5.54
C VAL A 215 44.53 -15.48 4.08
N LEU A 216 43.30 -15.36 3.55
CA LEU A 216 43.07 -14.94 2.17
C LEU A 216 43.49 -13.48 1.89
N THR A 217 43.27 -12.60 2.86
CA THR A 217 43.62 -11.17 2.74
C THR A 217 45.10 -10.89 3.03
N GLY A 218 45.87 -11.86 3.52
CA GLY A 218 47.28 -11.69 3.89
C GLY A 218 47.52 -10.76 5.07
N GLN A 219 46.46 -10.22 5.68
CA GLN A 219 46.55 -9.38 6.87
C GLN A 219 46.78 -10.27 8.09
N ARG A 220 48.02 -10.31 8.59
CA ARG A 220 48.32 -10.87 9.92
C ARG A 220 47.51 -10.09 10.96
N SER A 221 46.77 -10.78 11.82
CA SER A 221 46.07 -10.19 12.95
C SER A 221 47.06 -9.39 13.81
N ALA A 222 47.01 -8.06 13.73
CA ALA A 222 47.96 -7.16 14.39
C ALA A 222 47.95 -7.23 15.93
N GLY A 223 47.03 -8.01 16.52
CA GLY A 223 46.82 -8.09 17.98
C GLY A 223 47.71 -9.09 18.74
N ALA A 224 48.44 -10.00 18.10
CA ALA A 224 49.16 -11.05 18.81
C ALA A 224 50.56 -10.67 19.33
N ARG A 225 50.98 -9.39 19.21
CA ARG A 225 52.37 -8.95 19.52
C ARG A 225 52.56 -8.26 20.87
N ARG A 226 51.54 -8.21 21.73
CA ARG A 226 51.62 -7.54 23.06
C ARG A 226 51.06 -8.43 24.16
N GLN A 227 51.86 -9.38 24.64
CA GLN A 227 51.84 -9.93 26.02
C GLN A 227 52.88 -11.06 26.11
N ARG A 228 54.15 -10.66 26.10
CA ARG A 228 55.25 -11.42 26.70
C ARG A 228 56.09 -10.42 27.48
N ARG A 229 55.70 -10.20 28.72
CA ARG A 229 56.51 -9.61 29.79
C ARG A 229 56.11 -10.32 31.07
#